data_AF-A0A957QTH0-F1
#
_entry.id   AF-A0A957QTH0-F1
#
_cell.length_a   1.000
_cell.length_b   1.000
_cell.length_c   1.000
_cell.angle_alpha   90.00
_cell.angle_beta   90.00
_cell.angle_gamma   90.00
#
_symmetry.space_group_name_H-M   'P 1'
#
loop_
_entity.id
_entity.type
_entity.pdbx_description
1 polymer ?
#
loop_
_entity_poly.entity_id
_entity_poly.type
_entity_poly.pdbx_seq_one_letter_code
_entity_poly.pdbx_strand_id
1 'polypeptide(L)'
;AGQNAHAIIYLPSDVAPWLPHPQNELAGELPVKPVAPPPASRLLSDPDGFLLDAGTLLGFVYSDRLRLNASGPHPDDVDRLIKRLQLPFGRNEPELEVRLALLLHLANRLGWLRRDGDAVQLTQNAVAAFLDKTRAEQRRTLFDAWRASPEWNDLCRTPELECVEAGSWHNDPLQTREAVLRLFGHLQPGAWYSQADVIRAIREIEPDFQRPTGDYDTWYIRNHTTQEFLKGFERWDDVEGALLRFLVRGPFSWLALLDMAEPSAGSDMHISLGRWGGHWLGSDVPQPEEHPAATITLSEDFLVTLEPGVSLADRFRVERFAQWQQSYPTFIYQITQRTLKRAAERGLSGARIAGFLRQRARGSAPRVLAAVERYDAAEPIQPG
;
A
#
# COMPACT_ATOMS: atom_id res chain seq x y z
N ALA A 1 -55.26 -18.79 -21.03
CA ALA A 1 -55.21 -17.64 -20.12
C ALA A 1 -53.79 -17.09 -20.16
N GLY A 2 -53.61 -15.81 -20.50
CA GLY A 2 -52.33 -15.24 -20.94
C GLY A 2 -51.26 -15.18 -19.85
N GLN A 3 -50.08 -15.72 -20.16
CA GLN A 3 -48.84 -15.49 -19.44
C GLN A 3 -48.28 -14.13 -19.92
N ASN A 4 -48.27 -13.14 -19.03
CA ASN A 4 -47.58 -11.83 -19.05
C ASN A 4 -48.51 -10.72 -18.52
N ALA A 5 -48.87 -10.82 -17.24
CA ALA A 5 -49.41 -9.67 -16.52
C ALA A 5 -48.23 -8.85 -15.98
N HIS A 6 -47.88 -7.77 -16.66
CA HIS A 6 -46.96 -6.78 -16.12
C HIS A 6 -47.73 -5.82 -15.21
N ALA A 7 -47.36 -5.76 -13.93
CA ALA A 7 -47.86 -4.74 -13.03
C ALA A 7 -47.15 -3.42 -13.34
N ILE A 8 -47.87 -2.47 -13.92
CA ILE A 8 -47.39 -1.09 -14.10
C ILE A 8 -47.81 -0.30 -12.85
N ILE A 9 -46.83 0.11 -12.05
CA ILE A 9 -47.06 0.99 -10.90
C ILE A 9 -46.81 2.42 -11.35
N TYR A 10 -47.83 3.27 -11.29
CA TYR A 10 -47.71 4.69 -11.57
C TYR A 10 -47.18 5.41 -10.33
N LEU A 11 -45.98 5.99 -10.44
CA LEU A 11 -45.38 6.82 -9.39
C LEU A 11 -45.66 8.30 -9.71
N PRO A 12 -46.32 9.05 -8.81
CA PRO A 12 -46.53 10.48 -8.95
C PRO A 12 -45.19 11.24 -9.08
N SER A 13 -45.15 12.26 -9.94
CA SER A 13 -43.93 13.02 -10.27
C SER A 13 -43.32 13.78 -9.09
N ASP A 14 -44.13 14.09 -8.08
CA ASP A 14 -43.74 14.73 -6.82
C ASP A 14 -43.00 13.77 -5.85
N VAL A 15 -43.14 12.46 -6.04
CA VAL A 15 -42.46 11.43 -5.23
C VAL A 15 -41.14 10.99 -5.87
N ALA A 16 -40.97 11.20 -7.18
CA ALA A 16 -39.77 10.80 -7.93
C ALA A 16 -38.43 11.30 -7.33
N PRO A 17 -38.31 12.54 -6.80
CA PRO A 17 -37.07 13.01 -6.16
C PRO A 17 -36.73 12.31 -4.84
N TRP A 18 -37.71 11.62 -4.24
CA TRP A 18 -37.60 10.96 -2.94
C TRP A 18 -37.48 9.44 -3.06
N LEU A 19 -37.58 8.91 -4.28
CA LEU A 19 -37.28 7.51 -4.52
C LEU A 19 -35.78 7.31 -4.32
N PRO A 20 -35.35 6.19 -3.68
CA PRO A 20 -33.95 5.82 -3.75
C PRO A 20 -33.59 5.72 -5.22
N HIS A 21 -32.67 6.57 -5.68
CA HIS A 21 -32.11 6.44 -7.01
C HIS A 21 -31.48 5.06 -7.03
N PRO A 22 -32.01 4.09 -7.80
CA PRO A 22 -31.31 2.83 -7.94
C PRO A 22 -29.91 3.20 -8.39
N GLN A 23 -28.88 2.67 -7.73
CA GLN A 23 -27.53 2.68 -8.25
C GLN A 23 -27.65 2.03 -9.63
N ASN A 24 -27.80 2.84 -10.68
CA ASN A 24 -27.87 2.33 -12.03
C ASN A 24 -26.53 1.66 -12.23
N GLU A 25 -26.53 0.33 -12.38
CA GLU A 25 -25.33 -0.37 -12.80
C GLU A 25 -24.87 0.30 -14.11
N LEU A 26 -23.72 0.97 -14.04
CA LEU A 26 -23.06 1.54 -15.22
C LEU A 26 -22.86 0.38 -16.20
N ALA A 27 -23.69 0.30 -17.24
CA ALA A 27 -23.66 -0.79 -18.20
C ALA A 27 -22.48 -0.70 -19.19
N GLY A 28 -21.62 0.32 -19.07
CA GLY A 28 -20.54 0.62 -20.01
C GLY A 28 -19.37 1.37 -19.38
N GLU A 29 -18.48 1.90 -20.21
CA GLU A 29 -17.31 2.67 -19.77
C GLU A 29 -17.69 4.01 -19.14
N LEU A 30 -16.81 4.54 -18.29
CA LEU A 30 -16.93 5.93 -17.85
C LEU A 30 -16.85 6.86 -19.09
N PRO A 31 -17.74 7.86 -19.23
CA PRO A 31 -17.79 8.79 -20.36
C PRO A 31 -16.67 9.84 -20.30
N VAL A 32 -15.43 9.37 -20.24
CA VAL A 32 -14.21 10.18 -20.18
C VAL A 32 -13.40 9.92 -21.44
N LYS A 33 -12.92 10.99 -22.07
CA LYS A 33 -12.08 10.87 -23.27
C LYS A 33 -10.65 10.51 -22.87
N PRO A 34 -10.06 9.44 -23.43
CA PRO A 34 -8.64 9.17 -23.25
C PRO A 34 -7.76 10.31 -23.79
N VAL A 35 -6.59 10.47 -23.18
CA VAL A 35 -5.52 11.37 -23.63
C VAL A 35 -4.33 10.55 -24.14
N ALA A 36 -3.38 11.23 -24.79
CA ALA A 36 -2.16 10.58 -25.24
C ALA A 36 -1.34 10.05 -24.05
N PRO A 37 -0.76 8.83 -24.15
CA PRO A 37 0.10 8.30 -23.11
C PRO A 37 1.27 9.25 -22.78
N PRO A 38 1.57 9.47 -21.49
CA PRO A 38 2.70 10.29 -21.09
C PRO A 38 4.05 9.61 -21.44
N PRO A 39 5.11 10.39 -21.70
CA PRO A 39 6.45 9.86 -21.85
C PRO A 39 6.93 9.25 -20.53
N ALA A 40 7.81 8.26 -20.62
CA ALA A 40 8.33 7.53 -19.45
C ALA A 40 8.95 8.44 -18.38
N SER A 41 9.54 9.58 -18.77
CA SER A 41 10.14 10.55 -17.85
C SER A 41 9.15 11.27 -16.94
N ARG A 42 7.84 11.23 -17.23
CA ARG A 42 6.79 11.79 -16.38
C ARG A 42 6.11 10.74 -15.50
N LEU A 43 6.40 9.45 -15.69
CA LEU A 43 5.76 8.40 -14.90
C LEU A 43 6.25 8.49 -13.44
N LEU A 44 5.30 8.50 -12.50
CA LEU A 44 5.58 8.50 -11.08
C LEU A 44 5.66 7.08 -10.48
N SER A 45 5.25 6.06 -11.24
CA SER A 45 5.10 4.69 -10.73
C SER A 45 6.45 4.00 -10.47
N ASP A 46 6.79 3.80 -9.20
CA ASP A 46 7.41 2.55 -8.75
C ASP A 46 6.29 1.66 -8.16
N PRO A 47 5.67 0.77 -8.96
CA PRO A 47 4.54 -0.05 -8.52
C PRO A 47 4.90 -0.98 -7.36
N ASP A 48 6.20 -1.12 -7.05
CA ASP A 48 6.69 -2.01 -6.02
C ASP A 48 7.11 -1.29 -4.75
N GLY A 49 7.18 0.04 -4.74
CA GLY A 49 7.69 0.79 -3.60
C GLY A 49 6.98 0.44 -2.28
N PHE A 50 5.65 0.30 -2.30
CA PHE A 50 4.88 -0.09 -1.11
C PHE A 50 5.10 -1.54 -0.68
N LEU A 51 5.21 -2.46 -1.66
CA LEU A 51 5.53 -3.87 -1.38
C LEU A 51 6.94 -4.02 -0.81
N LEU A 52 7.90 -3.27 -1.34
CA LEU A 52 9.27 -3.21 -0.84
C LEU A 52 9.32 -2.65 0.58
N ASP A 53 8.49 -1.65 0.89
CA ASP A 53 8.35 -1.10 2.23
C ASP A 53 7.71 -2.07 3.22
N ALA A 54 6.79 -2.94 2.78
CA ALA A 54 6.31 -4.06 3.58
C ALA A 54 7.46 -5.01 3.96
N GLY A 55 8.33 -5.34 3.00
CA GLY A 55 9.57 -6.07 3.29
C GLY A 55 10.49 -5.35 4.27
N THR A 56 10.63 -4.02 4.14
CA THR A 56 11.41 -3.17 5.04
C THR A 56 10.87 -3.23 6.47
N LEU A 57 9.56 -3.10 6.64
CA LEU A 57 8.92 -3.16 7.96
C LEU A 57 9.20 -4.50 8.64
N LEU A 58 9.06 -5.62 7.92
CA LEU A 58 9.38 -6.95 8.46
C LEU A 58 10.84 -7.03 8.91
N GLY A 59 11.78 -6.62 8.05
CA GLY A 59 13.21 -6.57 8.39
C GLY A 59 13.48 -5.72 9.63
N PHE A 60 12.92 -4.51 9.68
CA PHE A 60 13.07 -3.57 10.79
C PHE A 60 12.55 -4.10 12.13
N VAL A 61 11.32 -4.64 12.16
CA VAL A 61 10.76 -5.21 13.39
C VAL A 61 11.61 -6.37 13.89
N TYR A 62 12.16 -7.18 12.99
CA TYR A 62 13.07 -8.28 13.34
C TYR A 62 14.42 -7.79 13.91
N SER A 63 15.03 -6.77 13.29
CA SER A 63 16.40 -6.33 13.60
C SER A 63 16.49 -5.32 14.74
N ASP A 64 15.58 -4.33 14.74
CA ASP A 64 15.70 -3.09 15.50
C ASP A 64 14.68 -2.96 16.63
N ARG A 65 13.65 -3.81 16.63
CA ARG A 65 12.43 -3.74 17.46
C ARG A 65 11.65 -2.44 17.23
N LEU A 66 10.32 -2.54 17.32
CA LEU A 66 9.42 -1.39 17.29
C LEU A 66 8.77 -1.29 18.67
N ARG A 67 9.21 -0.33 19.49
CA ARG A 67 8.63 -0.10 20.82
C ARG A 67 7.27 0.57 20.71
N LEU A 68 6.45 0.40 21.74
CA LEU A 68 5.13 0.97 21.91
C LEU A 68 5.12 1.86 23.16
N ASN A 69 4.44 3.00 23.06
CA ASN A 69 4.07 3.86 24.17
C ASN A 69 2.53 3.94 24.28
N ALA A 70 2.01 4.83 25.13
CA ALA A 70 0.57 4.98 25.32
C ALA A 70 -0.20 5.40 24.05
N SER A 71 0.46 6.05 23.10
CA SER A 71 -0.12 6.60 21.87
C SER A 71 0.16 5.76 20.63
N GLY A 72 0.89 4.64 20.75
CA GLY A 72 1.25 3.77 19.62
C GLY A 72 2.76 3.55 19.50
N PRO A 73 3.30 3.34 18.28
CA PRO A 73 4.73 3.17 18.07
C PRO A 73 5.58 4.32 18.62
N HIS A 74 6.72 3.98 19.21
CA HIS A 74 7.64 4.98 19.77
C HIS A 74 8.20 5.89 18.66
N PRO A 75 8.15 7.23 18.81
CA PRO A 75 8.58 8.17 17.77
C PRO A 75 9.99 7.93 17.23
N ASP A 76 10.98 7.71 18.10
CA ASP A 76 12.35 7.41 17.66
C ASP A 76 12.46 6.15 16.79
N ASP A 77 11.62 5.14 17.02
CA ASP A 77 11.63 3.92 16.21
C ASP A 77 10.93 4.15 14.88
N VAL A 78 9.89 5.00 14.85
CA VAL A 78 9.24 5.48 13.63
C VAL A 78 10.24 6.27 12.78
N ASP A 79 10.97 7.23 13.38
CA ASP A 79 12.00 8.03 12.69
C ASP A 79 13.11 7.14 12.10
N ARG A 80 13.47 6.04 12.78
CA ARG A 80 14.42 5.04 12.24
C ARG A 80 13.82 4.22 11.11
N LEU A 81 12.56 3.80 11.22
CA LEU A 81 11.86 3.05 10.17
C LEU A 81 11.73 3.88 8.89
N ILE A 82 11.31 5.15 9.00
CA ILE A 82 11.11 6.06 7.86
C ILE A 82 12.38 6.15 7.01
N LYS A 83 13.56 6.25 7.64
CA LYS A 83 14.85 6.30 6.95
C LYS A 83 15.18 5.05 6.14
N ARG A 84 14.52 3.92 6.42
CA ARG A 84 14.73 2.64 5.71
C ARG A 84 13.75 2.43 4.57
N LEU A 85 12.69 3.24 4.45
CA LEU A 85 11.69 3.10 3.38
C LEU A 85 12.28 3.49 2.02
N GLN A 86 11.66 3.04 0.93
CA GLN A 86 12.02 3.43 -0.44
C GLN A 86 11.87 4.95 -0.66
N LEU A 87 10.83 5.53 -0.07
CA LEU A 87 10.56 6.96 -0.06
C LEU A 87 10.69 7.46 1.38
N PRO A 88 11.91 7.77 1.86
CA PRO A 88 12.09 8.38 3.16
C PRO A 88 11.51 9.80 3.15
N PHE A 89 10.89 10.22 4.24
CA PHE A 89 10.19 11.49 4.32
C PHE A 89 10.47 12.26 5.62
N GLY A 90 10.27 13.56 5.56
CA GLY A 90 10.41 14.47 6.70
C GLY A 90 9.12 14.59 7.52
N ARG A 91 9.18 15.41 8.56
CA ARG A 91 7.95 15.83 9.28
C ARG A 91 7.14 16.76 8.36
N ASN A 92 5.81 16.67 8.44
CA ASN A 92 4.86 17.47 7.65
C ASN A 92 4.68 17.02 6.19
N GLU A 93 4.85 15.73 5.92
CA GLU A 93 4.47 15.12 4.64
C GLU A 93 3.23 14.22 4.87
N PRO A 94 2.02 14.80 4.98
CA PRO A 94 0.86 14.10 5.51
C PRO A 94 0.46 12.88 4.67
N GLU A 95 0.68 12.93 3.35
CA GLU A 95 0.42 11.78 2.48
C GLU A 95 1.33 10.59 2.80
N LEU A 96 2.61 10.84 3.08
CA LEU A 96 3.58 9.80 3.40
C LEU A 96 3.42 9.31 4.84
N GLU A 97 2.97 10.17 5.76
CA GLU A 97 2.51 9.74 7.09
C GLU A 97 1.31 8.79 6.99
N VAL A 98 0.32 9.11 6.15
CA VAL A 98 -0.82 8.23 5.87
C VAL A 98 -0.38 6.93 5.18
N ARG A 99 0.60 6.99 4.27
CA ARG A 99 1.19 5.80 3.64
C ARG A 99 1.82 4.87 4.67
N LEU A 100 2.60 5.42 5.62
CA LEU A 100 3.16 4.64 6.72
C LEU A 100 2.07 4.08 7.64
N ALA A 101 1.04 4.88 7.94
CA ALA A 101 -0.10 4.40 8.73
C ALA A 101 -0.82 3.23 8.04
N LEU A 102 -0.99 3.29 6.71
CA LEU A 102 -1.55 2.19 5.93
C LEU A 102 -0.65 0.95 6.00
N LEU A 103 0.67 1.12 5.86
CA LEU A 103 1.62 0.03 5.96
C LEU A 103 1.53 -0.71 7.31
N LEU A 104 1.50 0.05 8.41
CA LEU A 104 1.36 -0.51 9.76
C LEU A 104 -0.02 -1.16 9.96
N HIS A 105 -1.08 -0.53 9.45
CA HIS A 105 -2.43 -1.08 9.48
C HIS A 105 -2.51 -2.43 8.79
N LEU A 106 -2.00 -2.54 7.56
CA LEU A 106 -2.01 -3.79 6.80
C LEU A 106 -1.15 -4.86 7.46
N ALA A 107 0.02 -4.50 8.00
CA ALA A 107 0.85 -5.45 8.75
C ALA A 107 0.13 -6.00 9.99
N ASN A 108 -0.61 -5.17 10.71
CA ASN A 108 -1.44 -5.61 11.82
C ASN A 108 -2.62 -6.49 11.36
N ARG A 109 -3.35 -6.07 10.32
CA ARG A 109 -4.50 -6.79 9.75
C ARG A 109 -4.12 -8.16 9.20
N LEU A 110 -2.95 -8.28 8.58
CA LEU A 110 -2.40 -9.54 8.06
C LEU A 110 -1.81 -10.43 9.18
N GLY A 111 -1.89 -9.99 10.44
CA GLY A 111 -1.43 -10.75 11.61
C GLY A 111 0.09 -10.86 11.71
N TRP A 112 0.84 -10.02 10.98
CA TRP A 112 2.31 -10.05 11.01
C TRP A 112 2.87 -9.57 12.34
N LEU A 113 2.14 -8.69 13.02
CA LEU A 113 2.56 -8.03 14.23
C LEU A 113 1.81 -8.61 15.43
N ARG A 114 2.53 -8.87 16.53
CA ARG A 114 1.95 -9.13 17.85
C ARG A 114 2.61 -8.27 18.89
N ARG A 115 1.86 -7.91 19.93
CA ARG A 115 2.40 -7.20 21.09
C ARG A 115 3.18 -8.14 22.01
N ASP A 116 4.31 -7.68 22.50
CA ASP A 116 5.21 -8.35 23.44
C ASP A 116 5.70 -7.30 24.45
N GLY A 117 4.94 -7.15 25.55
CA GLY A 117 5.15 -6.07 26.53
C GLY A 117 4.99 -4.67 25.91
N ASP A 118 6.08 -3.92 25.93
CA ASP A 118 6.22 -2.57 25.37
C ASP A 118 6.79 -2.58 23.94
N ALA A 119 6.82 -3.73 23.27
CA ALA A 119 7.35 -3.85 21.92
C ALA A 119 6.44 -4.68 20.99
N VAL A 120 6.73 -4.59 19.70
CA VAL A 120 6.11 -5.40 18.65
C VAL A 120 7.08 -6.50 18.22
N GLN A 121 6.54 -7.70 18.04
CA GLN A 121 7.25 -8.87 17.49
C GLN A 121 6.56 -9.37 16.23
N LEU A 122 7.33 -10.05 15.37
CA LEU A 122 6.80 -10.70 14.18
C LEU A 122 6.15 -12.05 14.49
N THR A 123 4.91 -12.25 14.08
CA THR A 123 4.23 -13.55 14.06
C THR A 123 4.84 -14.43 12.97
N GLN A 124 5.68 -15.39 13.38
CA GLN A 124 6.54 -16.15 12.46
C GLN A 124 5.76 -16.86 11.35
N ASN A 125 4.66 -17.56 11.68
CA ASN A 125 3.89 -18.32 10.69
C ASN A 125 3.20 -17.41 9.66
N ALA A 126 2.60 -16.30 10.11
CA ALA A 126 1.92 -15.36 9.22
C ALA A 126 2.91 -14.67 8.28
N VAL A 127 4.07 -14.27 8.80
CA VAL A 127 5.14 -13.65 8.01
C VAL A 127 5.73 -14.66 7.02
N ALA A 128 6.02 -15.89 7.45
CA ALA A 128 6.53 -16.93 6.57
C ALA A 128 5.54 -17.23 5.42
N ALA A 129 4.26 -17.40 5.74
CA ALA A 129 3.21 -17.63 4.74
C ALA A 129 3.09 -16.49 3.72
N PHE A 130 3.35 -15.24 4.13
CA PHE A 130 3.40 -14.11 3.19
C PHE A 130 4.69 -14.11 2.36
N LEU A 131 5.85 -14.37 2.98
CA LEU A 131 7.14 -14.35 2.28
C LEU A 131 7.27 -15.49 1.26
N ASP A 132 6.59 -16.63 1.48
CA ASP A 132 6.58 -17.77 0.55
C ASP A 132 5.71 -17.55 -0.70
N LYS A 133 4.86 -16.53 -0.72
CA LYS A 133 4.06 -16.14 -1.89
C LYS A 133 4.95 -15.59 -3.01
N THR A 134 4.46 -15.74 -4.25
CA THR A 134 4.98 -15.01 -5.40
C THR A 134 4.76 -13.50 -5.22
N ARG A 135 5.52 -12.67 -5.94
CA ARG A 135 5.43 -11.21 -5.84
C ARG A 135 4.03 -10.70 -6.24
N ALA A 136 3.43 -11.26 -7.30
CA ALA A 136 2.03 -11.06 -7.67
C ALA A 136 1.04 -11.35 -6.53
N GLU A 137 1.15 -12.51 -5.89
CA GLU A 137 0.29 -12.89 -4.76
C GLU A 137 0.51 -11.98 -3.54
N GLN A 138 1.74 -11.51 -3.30
CA GLN A 138 2.04 -10.54 -2.24
C GLN A 138 1.34 -9.20 -2.50
N ARG A 139 1.40 -8.67 -3.73
CA ARG A 139 0.66 -7.45 -4.11
C ARG A 139 -0.84 -7.64 -3.91
N ARG A 140 -1.38 -8.75 -4.42
CA ARG A 140 -2.79 -9.07 -4.25
C ARG A 140 -3.20 -9.17 -2.78
N THR A 141 -2.35 -9.76 -1.94
CA THR A 141 -2.58 -9.87 -0.49
C THR A 141 -2.67 -8.49 0.18
N LEU A 142 -1.78 -7.55 -0.17
CA LEU A 142 -1.84 -6.18 0.34
C LEU A 142 -3.08 -5.44 -0.15
N PHE A 143 -3.40 -5.56 -1.44
CA PHE A 143 -4.59 -4.95 -2.05
C PHE A 143 -5.88 -5.48 -1.41
N ASP A 144 -6.06 -6.79 -1.30
CA ASP A 144 -7.26 -7.39 -0.70
C ASP A 144 -7.40 -7.04 0.78
N ALA A 145 -6.29 -6.96 1.51
CA ALA A 145 -6.30 -6.55 2.92
C ALA A 145 -6.77 -5.10 3.11
N TRP A 146 -6.33 -4.17 2.25
CA TRP A 146 -6.86 -2.80 2.24
C TRP A 146 -8.32 -2.77 1.77
N ARG A 147 -8.63 -3.40 0.64
CA ARG A 147 -9.97 -3.44 0.03
C ARG A 147 -11.02 -3.89 1.04
N ALA A 148 -10.74 -4.96 1.78
CA ALA A 148 -11.68 -5.57 2.72
C ALA A 148 -11.57 -5.01 4.15
N SER A 149 -10.88 -3.89 4.41
CA SER A 149 -10.73 -3.35 5.76
C SER A 149 -11.87 -2.37 6.14
N PRO A 150 -12.73 -2.72 7.13
CA PRO A 150 -13.69 -1.79 7.69
C PRO A 150 -13.05 -0.77 8.65
N GLU A 151 -11.88 -1.07 9.22
CA GLU A 151 -11.22 -0.22 10.22
C GLU A 151 -10.36 0.88 9.57
N TRP A 152 -10.04 0.75 8.29
CA TRP A 152 -9.39 1.79 7.51
C TRP A 152 -10.44 2.68 6.85
N ASN A 153 -10.58 3.91 7.34
CA ASN A 153 -11.52 4.89 6.79
C ASN A 153 -10.80 5.86 5.85
N ASP A 154 -10.86 5.63 4.55
CA ASP A 154 -10.13 6.45 3.55
C ASP A 154 -10.54 7.94 3.60
N LEU A 155 -11.81 8.23 3.89
CA LEU A 155 -12.31 9.60 4.05
C LEU A 155 -11.63 10.31 5.22
N CYS A 156 -11.58 9.66 6.38
CA CYS A 156 -10.95 10.23 7.57
C CYS A 156 -9.41 10.13 7.55
N ARG A 157 -8.83 9.51 6.51
CA ARG A 157 -7.40 9.50 6.20
C ARG A 157 -7.01 10.50 5.12
N THR A 158 -7.99 11.16 4.50
CA THR A 158 -7.75 12.22 3.51
C THR A 158 -7.14 13.43 4.21
N PRO A 159 -5.90 13.84 3.89
CA PRO A 159 -5.18 14.87 4.66
C PRO A 159 -5.90 16.22 4.80
N GLU A 160 -6.71 16.60 3.81
CA GLU A 160 -7.42 17.86 3.80
C GLU A 160 -8.66 17.86 4.71
N LEU A 161 -9.08 16.69 5.19
CA LEU A 161 -10.34 16.46 5.89
C LEU A 161 -10.12 16.05 7.35
N GLU A 162 -11.02 16.54 8.19
CA GLU A 162 -11.16 16.11 9.58
C GLU A 162 -12.58 15.58 9.79
N CYS A 163 -12.69 14.28 10.07
CA CYS A 163 -13.93 13.65 10.50
C CYS A 163 -14.13 13.93 12.00
N VAL A 164 -15.18 14.66 12.36
CA VAL A 164 -15.48 14.94 13.77
C VAL A 164 -16.38 13.84 14.32
N GLU A 165 -15.92 13.14 15.37
CA GLU A 165 -16.75 12.21 16.13
C GLU A 165 -17.79 12.98 16.95
N ALA A 166 -18.87 13.40 16.29
CA ALA A 166 -20.01 14.10 16.89
C ALA A 166 -21.31 13.34 16.65
N GLY A 167 -22.03 13.04 17.74
CA GLY A 167 -23.30 12.33 17.68
C GLY A 167 -23.14 10.86 17.26
N SER A 168 -24.07 10.37 16.43
CA SER A 168 -24.06 9.01 15.88
C SER A 168 -23.59 8.95 14.43
N TRP A 169 -22.99 10.02 13.91
CA TRP A 169 -22.55 10.07 12.52
C TRP A 169 -21.34 9.17 12.30
N HIS A 170 -21.41 8.33 11.27
CA HIS A 170 -20.29 7.59 10.70
C HIS A 170 -20.57 7.34 9.21
N ASN A 171 -19.54 7.32 8.37
CA ASN A 171 -19.65 6.76 7.02
C ASN A 171 -19.41 5.24 7.05
N ASP A 172 -19.66 4.57 5.93
CA ASP A 172 -19.25 3.19 5.69
C ASP A 172 -18.04 3.19 4.73
N PRO A 173 -16.81 2.96 5.24
CA PRO A 173 -15.62 2.95 4.40
C PRO A 173 -15.61 1.86 3.33
N LEU A 174 -16.22 0.70 3.62
CA LEU A 174 -16.26 -0.42 2.68
C LEU A 174 -17.17 -0.09 1.52
N GLN A 175 -18.38 0.40 1.82
CA GLN A 175 -19.35 0.81 0.81
C GLN A 175 -18.78 1.89 -0.12
N THR A 176 -18.16 2.93 0.45
CA THR A 176 -17.48 3.96 -0.36
C THR A 176 -16.39 3.35 -1.23
N ARG A 177 -15.52 2.51 -0.66
CA ARG A 177 -14.39 1.92 -1.41
C ARG A 177 -14.87 1.00 -2.53
N GLU A 178 -15.88 0.19 -2.29
CA GLU A 178 -16.48 -0.68 -3.32
C GLU A 178 -17.09 0.14 -4.46
N ALA A 179 -17.80 1.23 -4.15
CA ALA A 179 -18.35 2.12 -5.16
C ALA A 179 -17.24 2.77 -6.01
N VAL A 180 -16.20 3.31 -5.38
CA VAL A 180 -15.08 3.94 -6.11
C VAL A 180 -14.31 2.90 -6.94
N LEU A 181 -14.00 1.72 -6.39
CA LEU A 181 -13.33 0.66 -7.16
C LEU A 181 -14.16 0.21 -8.36
N ARG A 182 -15.49 0.09 -8.22
CA ARG A 182 -16.38 -0.19 -9.35
C ARG A 182 -16.29 0.91 -10.39
N LEU A 183 -16.43 2.18 -10.00
CA LEU A 183 -16.35 3.33 -10.92
C LEU A 183 -15.03 3.32 -11.71
N PHE A 184 -13.89 3.17 -11.03
CA PHE A 184 -12.58 3.09 -11.71
C PHE A 184 -12.42 1.82 -12.56
N GLY A 185 -13.13 0.74 -12.24
CA GLY A 185 -13.19 -0.47 -13.05
C GLY A 185 -13.84 -0.29 -14.42
N HIS A 186 -14.59 0.80 -14.63
CA HIS A 186 -15.15 1.18 -15.93
C HIS A 186 -14.18 1.99 -16.81
N LEU A 187 -12.94 2.25 -16.36
CA LEU A 187 -11.89 2.81 -17.21
C LEU A 187 -11.31 1.71 -18.11
N GLN A 188 -10.91 2.07 -19.32
CA GLN A 188 -10.24 1.12 -20.22
C GLN A 188 -8.82 0.84 -19.71
N PRO A 189 -8.44 -0.44 -19.47
CA PRO A 189 -7.09 -0.78 -19.03
C PRO A 189 -6.01 -0.26 -20.00
N GLY A 190 -4.99 0.40 -19.45
CA GLY A 190 -3.87 0.96 -20.23
C GLY A 190 -4.15 2.24 -21.01
N ALA A 191 -5.41 2.69 -21.10
CA ALA A 191 -5.73 4.03 -21.57
C ALA A 191 -5.39 5.07 -20.50
N TRP A 192 -4.98 6.27 -20.93
CA TRP A 192 -4.63 7.36 -20.03
C TRP A 192 -5.72 8.43 -20.01
N TYR A 193 -5.95 9.02 -18.85
CA TYR A 193 -7.01 10.01 -18.63
C TYR A 193 -6.48 11.18 -17.81
N SER A 194 -7.09 12.35 -17.96
CA SER A 194 -6.96 13.45 -17.00
C SER A 194 -7.61 13.04 -15.68
N GLN A 195 -6.93 13.27 -14.56
CA GLN A 195 -7.50 13.03 -13.24
C GLN A 195 -8.75 13.88 -13.01
N ALA A 196 -8.68 15.18 -13.36
CA ALA A 196 -9.82 16.09 -13.24
C ALA A 196 -11.04 15.62 -14.06
N ASP A 197 -10.83 15.13 -15.28
CA ASP A 197 -11.92 14.66 -16.14
C ASP A 197 -12.58 13.38 -15.60
N VAL A 198 -11.80 12.46 -15.02
CA VAL A 198 -12.35 11.26 -14.36
C VAL A 198 -13.19 11.64 -13.14
N ILE A 199 -12.68 12.54 -12.28
CA ILE A 199 -13.42 13.01 -11.09
C ILE A 199 -14.71 13.71 -11.50
N ARG A 200 -14.67 14.54 -12.54
CA ARG A 200 -15.84 15.23 -13.09
C ARG A 200 -16.87 14.23 -13.62
N ALA A 201 -16.46 13.19 -14.36
CA ALA A 201 -17.38 12.17 -14.83
C ALA A 201 -18.02 11.38 -13.67
N ILE A 202 -17.25 11.06 -12.62
CA ILE A 202 -17.80 10.43 -11.40
C ILE A 202 -18.87 11.34 -10.77
N ARG A 203 -18.59 12.64 -10.63
CA ARG A 203 -19.56 13.62 -10.12
C ARG A 203 -20.85 13.67 -10.94
N GLU A 204 -20.75 13.57 -12.26
CA GLU A 204 -21.90 13.65 -13.17
C GLU A 204 -22.76 12.39 -13.14
N ILE A 205 -22.17 11.22 -12.90
CA ILE A 205 -22.85 9.93 -13.04
C ILE A 205 -23.33 9.39 -11.70
N GLU A 206 -22.47 9.46 -10.68
CA GLU A 206 -22.73 8.91 -9.36
C GLU A 206 -22.18 9.84 -8.28
N PRO A 207 -22.73 11.07 -8.15
CA PRO A 207 -22.26 12.04 -7.16
C PRO A 207 -22.37 11.51 -5.73
N ASP A 208 -23.37 10.67 -5.47
CA ASP A 208 -23.74 10.14 -4.16
C ASP A 208 -22.99 8.84 -3.81
N PHE A 209 -21.89 8.50 -4.49
CA PHE A 209 -21.17 7.22 -4.30
C PHE A 209 -20.78 6.92 -2.84
N GLN A 210 -20.59 7.95 -2.01
CA GLN A 210 -20.34 7.84 -0.57
C GLN A 210 -21.59 7.87 0.31
N ARG A 211 -22.71 8.36 -0.22
CA ARG A 211 -23.88 8.79 0.54
C ARG A 211 -25.12 8.05 0.04
N PRO A 212 -25.45 6.88 0.60
CA PRO A 212 -26.64 6.11 0.20
C PRO A 212 -27.95 6.90 0.21
N THR A 213 -28.06 7.92 1.07
CA THR A 213 -29.26 8.76 1.19
C THR A 213 -29.21 10.03 0.35
N GLY A 214 -28.09 10.35 -0.30
CA GLY A 214 -27.88 11.61 -1.01
C GLY A 214 -27.91 12.87 -0.13
N ASP A 215 -27.77 12.72 1.20
CA ASP A 215 -27.82 13.84 2.14
C ASP A 215 -26.41 14.43 2.37
N TYR A 216 -26.25 15.70 1.99
CA TYR A 216 -24.98 16.44 2.07
C TYR A 216 -24.87 17.37 3.30
N ASP A 217 -25.90 17.46 4.13
CA ASP A 217 -25.96 18.42 5.25
C ASP A 217 -25.70 17.77 6.62
N THR A 218 -25.80 16.44 6.67
CA THR A 218 -25.76 15.63 7.90
C THR A 218 -24.36 15.16 8.30
N TRP A 219 -23.38 15.19 7.40
CA TRP A 219 -22.03 14.70 7.69
C TRP A 219 -21.21 15.73 8.48
N TYR A 220 -20.56 15.29 9.55
CA TYR A 220 -19.74 16.15 10.43
C TYR A 220 -18.27 16.15 9.99
N ILE A 221 -18.03 16.71 8.80
CA ILE A 221 -16.69 16.81 8.20
C ILE A 221 -16.25 18.27 8.19
N ARG A 222 -14.98 18.51 8.53
CA ARG A 222 -14.36 19.83 8.46
C ARG A 222 -13.19 19.82 7.49
N ASN A 223 -12.89 20.99 6.95
CA ASN A 223 -11.58 21.23 6.37
C ASN A 223 -10.55 21.27 7.51
N HIS A 224 -9.51 20.44 7.42
CA HIS A 224 -8.49 20.31 8.46
C HIS A 224 -7.76 21.64 8.75
N THR A 225 -7.55 22.46 7.71
CA THR A 225 -6.83 23.74 7.83
C THR A 225 -7.73 24.87 8.34
N THR A 226 -8.89 25.08 7.72
CA THR A 226 -9.77 26.22 8.04
C THR A 226 -10.72 25.95 9.21
N GLN A 227 -10.89 24.68 9.59
CA GLN A 227 -11.83 24.22 10.61
C GLN A 227 -13.31 24.51 10.27
N GLU A 228 -13.59 24.90 9.02
CA GLU A 228 -14.95 25.11 8.50
C GLU A 228 -15.64 23.77 8.28
N PHE A 229 -16.91 23.66 8.69
CA PHE A 229 -17.74 22.50 8.35
C PHE A 229 -18.11 22.51 6.86
N LEU A 230 -17.92 21.37 6.20
CA LEU A 230 -18.18 21.17 4.78
C LEU A 230 -19.56 20.54 4.62
N LYS A 231 -20.58 21.38 4.37
CA LYS A 231 -21.99 20.98 4.24
C LYS A 231 -22.56 21.42 2.90
N GLY A 232 -23.55 20.69 2.42
CA GLY A 232 -24.23 20.98 1.17
C GLY A 232 -23.48 20.48 -0.05
N PHE A 233 -24.22 20.27 -1.15
CA PHE A 233 -23.68 19.74 -2.41
C PHE A 233 -22.67 20.67 -3.07
N GLU A 234 -22.72 21.98 -2.77
CA GLU A 234 -21.74 22.95 -3.22
C GLU A 234 -20.32 22.65 -2.73
N ARG A 235 -20.18 21.92 -1.62
CA ARG A 235 -18.89 21.48 -1.07
C ARG A 235 -18.46 20.09 -1.58
N TRP A 236 -19.13 19.56 -2.61
CA TRP A 236 -18.84 18.22 -3.14
C TRP A 236 -17.36 18.03 -3.51
N ASP A 237 -16.74 19.04 -4.14
CA ASP A 237 -15.33 18.93 -4.51
C ASP A 237 -14.40 18.94 -3.28
N ASP A 238 -14.78 19.66 -2.22
CA ASP A 238 -13.99 19.76 -0.99
C ASP A 238 -14.02 18.46 -0.17
N VAL A 239 -15.04 17.61 -0.33
CA VAL A 239 -15.18 16.35 0.41
C VAL A 239 -15.00 15.15 -0.51
N GLU A 240 -15.94 14.91 -1.43
CA GLU A 240 -15.93 13.79 -2.37
C GLU A 240 -14.77 13.91 -3.38
N GLY A 241 -14.56 15.10 -3.94
CA GLY A 241 -13.43 15.38 -4.84
C GLY A 241 -12.08 15.20 -4.15
N ALA A 242 -11.94 15.71 -2.91
CA ALA A 242 -10.73 15.55 -2.10
C ALA A 242 -10.41 14.07 -1.82
N LEU A 243 -11.42 13.27 -1.46
CA LEU A 243 -11.26 11.82 -1.28
C LEU A 243 -10.79 11.16 -2.58
N LEU A 244 -11.44 11.43 -3.72
CA LEU A 244 -11.05 10.82 -5.00
C LEU A 244 -9.62 11.19 -5.38
N ARG A 245 -9.22 12.45 -5.18
CA ARG A 245 -7.83 12.88 -5.38
C ARG A 245 -6.86 12.16 -4.46
N PHE A 246 -7.22 11.99 -3.18
CA PHE A 246 -6.46 11.22 -2.20
C PHE A 246 -6.32 9.75 -2.58
N LEU A 247 -7.40 9.07 -2.95
CA LEU A 247 -7.36 7.66 -3.35
C LEU A 247 -6.44 7.43 -4.54
N VAL A 248 -6.50 8.30 -5.55
CA VAL A 248 -5.64 8.26 -6.74
C VAL A 248 -4.16 8.40 -6.38
N ARG A 249 -3.76 9.46 -5.67
CA ARG A 249 -2.34 9.68 -5.26
C ARG A 249 -1.87 8.71 -4.18
N GLY A 250 -2.83 8.14 -3.45
CA GLY A 250 -2.62 7.33 -2.27
C GLY A 250 -2.83 5.84 -2.53
N PRO A 251 -3.77 5.16 -1.84
CA PRO A 251 -3.94 3.71 -1.92
C PRO A 251 -4.00 3.11 -3.34
N PHE A 252 -4.58 3.81 -4.32
CA PHE A 252 -4.64 3.29 -5.69
C PHE A 252 -3.27 3.23 -6.37
N SER A 253 -2.42 4.23 -6.19
CA SER A 253 -1.06 4.21 -6.73
C SER A 253 -0.16 3.29 -5.89
N TRP A 254 -0.24 3.39 -4.55
CA TRP A 254 0.61 2.64 -3.63
C TRP A 254 0.40 1.12 -3.75
N LEU A 255 -0.83 0.69 -4.02
CA LEU A 255 -1.18 -0.73 -4.17
C LEU A 255 -1.21 -1.17 -5.65
N ALA A 256 -0.65 -0.37 -6.57
CA ALA A 256 -0.53 -0.67 -8.00
C ALA A 256 -1.87 -0.86 -8.74
N LEU A 257 -2.96 -0.29 -8.22
CA LEU A 257 -4.25 -0.27 -8.93
C LEU A 257 -4.18 0.68 -10.14
N LEU A 258 -3.58 1.86 -9.95
CA LEU A 258 -3.43 2.88 -11.00
C LEU A 258 -1.97 3.20 -11.27
N ASP A 259 -1.67 3.49 -12.53
CA ASP A 259 -0.44 4.16 -12.93
C ASP A 259 -0.66 5.67 -12.97
N MET A 260 0.37 6.44 -12.59
CA MET A 260 0.32 7.89 -12.51
C MET A 260 1.45 8.55 -13.28
N ALA A 261 1.17 9.75 -13.81
CA ALA A 261 2.17 10.59 -14.43
C ALA A 261 1.98 12.06 -14.09
N GLU A 262 3.10 12.77 -13.95
CA GLU A 262 3.13 14.21 -13.75
C GLU A 262 2.38 14.96 -14.86
N PRO A 263 1.86 16.17 -14.58
CA PRO A 263 1.18 16.99 -15.58
C PRO A 263 2.12 17.30 -16.75
N SER A 264 1.58 17.35 -17.97
CA SER A 264 2.33 17.92 -19.11
C SER A 264 2.34 19.45 -19.09
N ALA A 265 1.31 20.05 -18.47
CA ALA A 265 1.15 21.47 -18.23
C ALA A 265 0.15 21.66 -17.08
N GLY A 266 0.28 22.74 -16.30
CA GLY A 266 -0.58 22.99 -15.14
C GLY A 266 -0.34 22.00 -13.99
N SER A 267 -1.40 21.67 -13.27
CA SER A 267 -1.35 20.81 -12.07
C SER A 267 -2.15 19.52 -12.20
N ASP A 268 -2.74 19.24 -13.37
CA ASP A 268 -3.62 18.09 -13.55
C ASP A 268 -2.82 16.82 -13.90
N MET A 269 -2.92 15.82 -13.03
CA MET A 269 -2.22 14.56 -13.18
C MET A 269 -2.87 13.71 -14.27
N HIS A 270 -2.07 12.85 -14.89
CA HIS A 270 -2.60 11.79 -15.74
C HIS A 270 -2.61 10.47 -15.00
N ILE A 271 -3.68 9.71 -15.20
CA ILE A 271 -3.87 8.40 -14.58
C ILE A 271 -4.23 7.35 -15.62
N SER A 272 -3.88 6.10 -15.35
CA SER A 272 -4.31 4.95 -16.13
C SER A 272 -4.71 3.82 -15.20
N LEU A 273 -5.75 3.07 -15.59
CA LEU A 273 -6.03 1.79 -14.94
C LEU A 273 -4.87 0.84 -15.25
N GLY A 274 -4.01 0.64 -14.25
CA GLY A 274 -2.79 -0.13 -14.38
C GLY A 274 -3.09 -1.59 -14.71
N ARG A 275 -2.10 -2.32 -15.23
CA ARG A 275 -2.34 -3.71 -15.66
C ARG A 275 -2.78 -4.63 -14.51
N TRP A 276 -2.27 -4.38 -13.29
CA TRP A 276 -2.73 -5.07 -12.09
C TRP A 276 -4.16 -4.68 -11.72
N GLY A 277 -4.47 -3.38 -11.71
CA GLY A 277 -5.81 -2.90 -11.42
C GLY A 277 -6.86 -3.42 -12.39
N GLY A 278 -6.60 -3.39 -13.71
CA GLY A 278 -7.48 -3.97 -14.71
C GLY A 278 -7.74 -5.45 -14.46
N HIS A 279 -6.68 -6.22 -14.20
CA HIS A 279 -6.83 -7.64 -13.85
C HIS A 279 -7.65 -7.86 -12.57
N TRP A 280 -7.41 -7.07 -11.51
CA TRP A 280 -8.08 -7.24 -10.22
C TRP A 280 -9.52 -6.75 -10.19
N LEU A 281 -9.88 -5.77 -11.04
CA LEU A 281 -11.22 -5.22 -11.18
C LEU A 281 -12.06 -5.92 -12.26
N GLY A 282 -11.56 -7.04 -12.80
CA GLY A 282 -12.35 -7.94 -13.65
C GLY A 282 -12.32 -7.60 -15.14
N SER A 283 -11.40 -6.75 -15.59
CA SER A 283 -11.14 -6.60 -17.03
C SER A 283 -10.58 -7.90 -17.61
N ASP A 284 -10.93 -8.21 -18.86
CA ASP A 284 -10.38 -9.35 -19.60
C ASP A 284 -8.94 -9.08 -20.07
N VAL A 285 -8.03 -8.99 -19.10
CA VAL A 285 -6.60 -8.81 -19.30
C VAL A 285 -5.83 -9.87 -18.50
N PRO A 286 -4.76 -10.45 -19.08
CA PRO A 286 -3.97 -11.44 -18.38
C PRO A 286 -3.28 -10.82 -17.15
N GLN A 287 -2.97 -11.67 -16.16
CA GLN A 287 -2.13 -11.25 -15.05
C GLN A 287 -0.79 -10.72 -15.61
N PRO A 288 -0.31 -9.54 -15.17
CA PRO A 288 0.97 -9.01 -15.61
C PRO A 288 2.13 -9.97 -15.35
N GLU A 289 2.99 -10.15 -16.36
CA GLU A 289 4.24 -10.90 -16.21
C GLU A 289 5.26 -10.11 -15.38
N GLU A 290 5.99 -10.81 -14.53
CA GLU A 290 7.04 -10.23 -13.71
C GLU A 290 8.40 -10.78 -14.11
N HIS A 291 9.33 -9.87 -14.39
CA HIS A 291 10.73 -10.20 -14.66
C HIS A 291 11.60 -9.55 -13.58
N PRO A 292 11.62 -10.09 -12.35
CA PRO A 292 12.39 -9.47 -11.27
C PRO A 292 13.89 -9.49 -11.60
N ALA A 293 14.52 -8.31 -11.55
CA ALA A 293 15.96 -8.20 -11.42
C ALA A 293 16.36 -8.75 -10.04
N ALA A 294 16.86 -9.98 -10.00
CA ALA A 294 16.97 -10.79 -8.79
C ALA A 294 18.42 -11.02 -8.34
N THR A 295 19.33 -10.12 -8.69
CA THR A 295 20.75 -10.30 -8.37
C THR A 295 21.02 -9.96 -6.91
N ILE A 296 21.67 -10.90 -6.22
CA ILE A 296 22.33 -10.66 -4.94
C ILE A 296 23.83 -10.72 -5.20
N THR A 297 24.59 -9.73 -4.73
CA THR A 297 26.06 -9.76 -4.78
C THR A 297 26.63 -9.66 -3.37
N LEU A 298 27.79 -10.29 -3.17
CA LEU A 298 28.58 -10.21 -1.95
C LEU A 298 29.99 -9.80 -2.33
N SER A 299 30.42 -8.63 -1.88
CA SER A 299 31.77 -8.11 -2.09
C SER A 299 32.75 -8.59 -1.02
N GLU A 300 34.05 -8.37 -1.27
CA GLU A 300 35.13 -8.80 -0.37
C GLU A 300 35.16 -8.07 0.98
N ASP A 301 34.56 -6.88 1.05
CA ASP A 301 34.36 -6.10 2.27
C ASP A 301 33.07 -6.48 3.02
N PHE A 302 32.43 -7.60 2.65
CA PHE A 302 31.24 -8.16 3.30
C PHE A 302 29.97 -7.30 3.14
N LEU A 303 29.90 -6.45 2.11
CA LEU A 303 28.64 -5.82 1.69
C LEU A 303 27.81 -6.78 0.85
N VAL A 304 26.53 -6.87 1.18
CA VAL A 304 25.51 -7.60 0.43
C VAL A 304 24.64 -6.58 -0.28
N THR A 305 24.65 -6.59 -1.61
CA THR A 305 23.81 -5.70 -2.43
C THR A 305 22.71 -6.52 -3.08
N LEU A 306 21.46 -6.04 -2.97
CA LEU A 306 20.28 -6.69 -3.53
C LEU A 306 19.56 -5.71 -4.45
N GLU A 307 19.25 -6.15 -5.66
CA GLU A 307 18.38 -5.42 -6.57
C GLU A 307 16.92 -5.40 -6.05
N PRO A 308 16.11 -4.37 -6.38
CA PRO A 308 14.72 -4.27 -5.94
C PRO A 308 13.81 -5.45 -6.34
N GLY A 309 14.18 -6.18 -7.39
CA GLY A 309 13.44 -7.37 -7.83
C GLY A 309 13.72 -8.63 -6.99
N VAL A 310 14.75 -8.64 -6.13
CA VAL A 310 15.03 -9.79 -5.24
C VAL A 310 13.81 -10.08 -4.37
N SER A 311 13.49 -11.37 -4.21
CA SER A 311 12.32 -11.80 -3.43
C SER A 311 12.36 -11.25 -2.01
N LEU A 312 11.20 -10.87 -1.46
CA LEU A 312 11.12 -10.41 -0.07
C LEU A 312 11.60 -11.49 0.91
N ALA A 313 11.42 -12.76 0.59
CA ALA A 313 11.94 -13.88 1.38
C ALA A 313 13.47 -13.88 1.45
N ASP A 314 14.15 -13.74 0.31
CA ASP A 314 15.62 -13.70 0.29
C ASP A 314 16.16 -12.42 0.94
N ARG A 315 15.50 -11.27 0.71
CA ARG A 315 15.84 -10.01 1.40
C ARG A 315 15.67 -10.14 2.92
N PHE A 316 14.54 -10.68 3.38
CA PHE A 316 14.29 -10.92 4.80
C PHE A 316 15.32 -11.90 5.39
N ARG A 317 15.80 -12.89 4.63
CA ARG A 317 16.92 -13.75 5.08
C ARG A 317 18.19 -12.93 5.32
N VAL A 318 18.54 -11.99 4.44
CA VAL A 318 19.71 -11.11 4.62
C VAL A 318 19.58 -10.24 5.87
N GLU A 319 18.41 -9.64 6.11
CA GLU A 319 18.10 -8.85 7.33
C GLU A 319 18.41 -9.62 8.63
N ARG A 320 18.33 -10.96 8.60
CA ARG A 320 18.56 -11.80 9.78
C ARG A 320 20.03 -11.91 10.18
N PHE A 321 20.97 -11.70 9.27
CA PHE A 321 22.41 -11.88 9.50
C PHE A 321 23.29 -10.69 9.12
N ALA A 322 22.72 -9.65 8.51
CA ALA A 322 23.43 -8.43 8.15
C ALA A 322 22.77 -7.20 8.80
N GLN A 323 23.49 -6.08 8.84
CA GLN A 323 22.95 -4.79 9.27
C GLN A 323 22.61 -3.94 8.04
N TRP A 324 21.46 -3.29 8.05
CA TRP A 324 21.05 -2.38 6.99
C TRP A 324 21.97 -1.17 6.89
N GLN A 325 22.21 -0.72 5.66
CA GLN A 325 22.97 0.50 5.33
C GLN A 325 22.15 1.45 4.45
N GLN A 326 21.43 0.91 3.46
CA GLN A 326 20.69 1.69 2.46
C GLN A 326 19.56 0.86 1.86
N SER A 327 18.49 1.53 1.39
CA SER A 327 17.36 0.89 0.72
C SER A 327 17.14 1.31 -0.74
N TYR A 328 17.68 2.44 -1.17
CA TYR A 328 17.49 3.01 -2.52
C TYR A 328 18.84 3.54 -3.08
N PRO A 329 19.15 3.37 -4.38
CA PRO A 329 18.35 2.71 -5.42
C PRO A 329 18.38 1.18 -5.35
N THR A 330 19.28 0.63 -4.53
CA THR A 330 19.37 -0.80 -4.23
C THR A 330 19.48 -0.98 -2.71
N PHE A 331 19.17 -2.19 -2.24
CA PHE A 331 19.33 -2.51 -0.83
C PHE A 331 20.77 -2.91 -0.54
N ILE A 332 21.38 -2.29 0.46
CA ILE A 332 22.75 -2.57 0.89
C ILE A 332 22.73 -2.96 2.36
N TYR A 333 23.38 -4.08 2.66
CA TYR A 333 23.59 -4.57 4.02
C TYR A 333 25.05 -4.90 4.25
N GLN A 334 25.52 -4.75 5.48
CA GLN A 334 26.87 -5.10 5.89
C GLN A 334 26.84 -6.35 6.79
N ILE A 335 27.63 -7.37 6.47
CA ILE A 335 27.89 -8.46 7.43
C ILE A 335 29.03 -8.01 8.33
N THR A 336 28.85 -8.19 9.65
CA THR A 336 29.87 -7.91 10.67
C THR A 336 29.93 -9.07 11.65
N GLN A 337 30.99 -9.16 12.45
CA GLN A 337 31.06 -10.15 13.54
C GLN A 337 29.87 -10.01 14.50
N ARG A 338 29.43 -8.78 14.80
CA ARG A 338 28.26 -8.52 15.66
C ARG A 338 26.96 -9.07 15.07
N THR A 339 26.76 -8.92 13.76
CA THR A 339 25.53 -9.41 13.11
C THR A 339 25.53 -10.93 13.00
N LEU A 340 26.69 -11.56 12.77
CA LEU A 340 26.84 -13.01 12.79
C LEU A 340 26.62 -13.60 14.19
N LYS A 341 27.15 -12.95 15.24
CA LYS A 341 26.87 -13.33 16.64
C LYS A 341 25.38 -13.36 16.93
N ARG A 342 24.70 -12.25 16.62
CA ARG A 342 23.24 -12.10 16.78
C ARG A 342 22.46 -13.15 15.99
N ALA A 343 22.92 -13.50 14.79
CA ALA A 343 22.29 -14.54 13.98
C ALA A 343 22.43 -15.92 14.64
N ALA A 344 23.63 -16.26 15.13
CA ALA A 344 23.91 -17.52 15.80
C ALA A 344 23.09 -17.68 17.09
N GLU A 345 22.98 -16.63 17.92
CA GLU A 345 22.13 -16.58 19.11
C GLU A 345 20.64 -16.84 18.80
N ARG A 346 20.21 -16.57 17.56
CA ARG A 346 18.86 -16.81 17.05
C ARG A 346 18.75 -18.09 16.20
N GLY A 347 19.73 -19.00 16.31
CA GLY A 347 19.72 -20.31 15.65
C GLY A 347 20.05 -20.31 14.16
N LEU A 348 20.66 -19.23 13.64
CA LEU A 348 21.12 -19.13 12.26
C LEU A 348 22.66 -19.20 12.20
N SER A 349 23.19 -20.40 11.95
CA SER A 349 24.64 -20.66 11.92
C SER A 349 25.35 -20.05 10.70
N GLY A 350 26.65 -19.79 10.84
CA GLY A 350 27.52 -19.35 9.74
C GLY A 350 27.45 -20.25 8.52
N ALA A 351 27.44 -21.58 8.72
CA ALA A 351 27.28 -22.57 7.65
C ALA A 351 25.97 -22.40 6.86
N ARG A 352 24.84 -22.13 7.55
CA ARG A 352 23.54 -21.87 6.89
C ARG A 352 23.57 -20.58 6.09
N ILE A 353 24.20 -19.53 6.63
CA ILE A 353 24.35 -18.23 5.95
C ILE A 353 25.22 -18.39 4.70
N ALA A 354 26.38 -19.03 4.82
CA ALA A 354 27.29 -19.27 3.69
C ALA A 354 26.63 -20.14 2.61
N GLY A 355 25.84 -21.15 3.00
CA GLY A 355 25.04 -21.96 2.07
C GLY A 355 24.05 -21.14 1.26
N PHE A 356 23.30 -20.25 1.92
CA PHE A 356 22.39 -19.31 1.26
C PHE A 356 23.13 -18.38 0.28
N LEU A 357 24.24 -17.78 0.71
CA LEU A 357 25.03 -16.86 -0.12
C LEU A 357 25.64 -17.57 -1.34
N ARG A 358 26.12 -18.82 -1.20
CA ARG A 358 26.57 -19.62 -2.36
C ARG A 358 25.47 -19.84 -3.39
N GLN A 359 24.24 -20.07 -2.93
CA GLN A 359 23.10 -20.33 -3.80
C GLN A 359 22.61 -19.06 -4.52
N ARG A 360 22.52 -17.94 -3.80
CA ARG A 360 21.87 -16.72 -4.27
C ARG A 360 22.84 -15.64 -4.77
N ALA A 361 24.03 -15.53 -4.19
CA ALA A 361 25.06 -14.58 -4.57
C ALA A 361 26.15 -15.24 -5.40
N ARG A 362 25.80 -15.66 -6.62
CA ARG A 362 26.72 -16.32 -7.55
C ARG A 362 27.89 -15.38 -7.86
N GLY A 363 29.12 -15.90 -7.76
CA GLY A 363 30.35 -15.09 -7.94
C GLY A 363 30.95 -14.54 -6.65
N SER A 364 30.34 -14.79 -5.49
CA SER A 364 30.94 -14.49 -4.19
C SER A 364 32.34 -15.11 -4.05
N ALA A 365 33.31 -14.33 -3.56
CA ALA A 365 34.67 -14.83 -3.34
C ALA A 365 34.69 -15.99 -2.32
N PRO A 366 35.34 -17.14 -2.62
CA PRO A 366 35.36 -18.30 -1.73
C PRO A 366 35.90 -18.01 -0.33
N ARG A 367 36.85 -17.06 -0.22
CA ARG A 367 37.44 -16.65 1.06
C ARG A 367 36.41 -15.96 1.98
N VAL A 368 35.54 -15.12 1.43
CA VAL A 368 34.49 -14.42 2.19
C VAL A 368 33.47 -15.42 2.71
N LEU A 369 33.03 -16.34 1.84
CA LEU A 369 32.10 -17.41 2.22
C LEU A 369 32.68 -18.32 3.30
N ALA A 370 33.96 -18.70 3.19
CA ALA A 370 34.65 -19.48 4.22
C ALA A 370 34.78 -18.73 5.55
N ALA A 371 34.98 -17.41 5.52
CA ALA A 371 35.03 -16.58 6.72
C ALA A 371 33.67 -16.52 7.44
N VAL A 372 32.57 -16.39 6.69
CA VAL A 372 31.20 -16.45 7.24
C VAL A 372 30.89 -17.84 7.80
N GLU A 373 31.29 -18.90 7.10
CA GLU A 373 31.03 -20.29 7.50
C GLU A 373 31.75 -20.69 8.78
N ARG A 374 33.02 -20.28 8.94
CA ARG A 374 33.84 -20.56 10.12
C ARG A 374 33.42 -19.79 11.37
N TYR A 375 32.46 -18.87 11.25
CA TYR A 375 31.91 -18.19 12.41
C TYR A 375 31.04 -19.18 13.20
N ASP A 376 31.70 -19.99 14.03
CA ASP A 376 31.08 -20.77 15.08
C ASP A 376 30.94 -19.91 16.33
N ALA A 377 29.78 -19.96 16.98
CA ALA A 377 29.56 -19.38 18.30
C ALA A 377 30.32 -20.20 19.36
N ALA A 378 31.64 -20.26 19.26
CA ALA A 378 32.51 -20.79 20.29
C ALA A 378 32.71 -19.72 21.36
N GLU A 379 31.74 -19.63 22.27
CA GLU A 379 31.98 -19.65 23.72
C GLU A 379 30.61 -19.57 24.44
N PRO A 380 30.11 -20.66 25.03
CA PRO A 380 29.18 -20.52 26.13
C PRO A 380 29.91 -19.81 27.27
N ILE A 381 29.39 -18.67 27.70
CA ILE A 381 29.83 -17.99 28.92
C ILE A 381 29.78 -19.02 30.05
N GLN A 382 30.94 -19.42 30.57
CA GLN A 382 30.99 -20.18 31.81
C GLN A 382 30.40 -19.29 32.92
N PRO A 383 29.43 -19.76 33.71
CA PRO A 383 29.00 -19.04 34.90
C PRO A 383 30.17 -19.07 35.89
N GLY A 384 30.78 -17.90 36.11
CA GLY A 384 31.69 -17.63 37.23
C GLY A 384 30.93 -17.10 38.42
#